data_AF-F2JYH0-F1
#
_entry.id   AF-F2JYH0-F1
#
_cell.length_a   1.000
_cell.length_b   1.000
_cell.length_c   1.000
_cell.angle_alpha   90.00
_cell.angle_beta   90.00
_cell.angle_gamma   90.00
#
_symmetry.space_group_name_H-M   'P 1'
#
loop_
_entity.id
_entity.type
_entity.pdbx_description
1 polymer ?
#
loop_
_entity_poly.entity_id
_entity_poly.type
_entity_poly.pdbx_seq_one_letter_code
_entity_poly.pdbx_strand_id
1 'polypeptide(L)' 'MAQLPGHLGATLAVKVRSNDYELIVSSFWKDFESAGHFEKGDFDDAVVRPSTQKLLKSFDLKVEYFETVVATGILE' A
#
# COMPACT_ATOMS: atom_id res chain seq x y z
N MET A 1 14.51 3.76 -8.02
CA MET A 1 13.43 2.85 -7.56
C MET A 1 13.42 1.67 -8.49
N ALA A 2 13.21 0.44 -8.00
CA ALA A 2 13.05 -0.71 -8.89
C ALA A 2 11.83 -0.47 -9.77
N GLN A 3 11.93 -0.70 -11.08
CA GLN A 3 10.75 -0.74 -11.92
C GLN A 3 9.99 -2.02 -11.61
N LEU A 4 8.77 -1.86 -11.10
CA LEU A 4 7.84 -2.96 -10.88
C LEU A 4 6.88 -2.97 -12.09
N PRO A 5 6.89 -4.02 -12.92
CA PRO A 5 5.97 -4.12 -14.05
C PRO A 5 4.52 -3.86 -13.62
N GLY A 6 3.82 -3.00 -14.35
CA GLY A 6 2.43 -2.67 -14.08
C GLY A 6 2.19 -1.72 -12.89
N HIS A 7 3.22 -1.26 -12.17
CA HIS A 7 3.07 -0.21 -11.16
C HIS A 7 2.79 1.14 -11.84
N LEU A 8 1.70 1.80 -11.44
CA LEU A 8 1.23 3.08 -11.97
C LEU A 8 1.45 4.26 -11.01
N GLY A 9 2.07 4.00 -9.86
CA GLY A 9 2.33 5.02 -8.83
C GLY A 9 1.81 4.61 -7.45
N ALA A 10 2.14 5.43 -6.46
CA ALA A 10 1.65 5.26 -5.10
C ALA A 10 1.47 6.61 -4.41
N THR A 11 0.53 6.67 -3.47
CA THR A 11 0.22 7.85 -2.67
C THR A 11 0.30 7.50 -1.19
N LEU A 12 0.76 8.46 -0.39
CA LEU A 12 0.74 8.38 1.07
C LEU A 12 -0.27 9.40 1.61
N ALA A 13 -1.35 8.91 2.20
CA ALA A 13 -2.27 9.74 2.97
C ALA A 13 -1.86 9.73 4.44
N VAL A 14 -1.86 10.91 5.06
CA VAL A 14 -1.50 11.08 6.47
C VAL A 14 -2.66 11.73 7.19
N LYS A 15 -3.14 11.09 8.25
CA LYS A 15 -4.13 11.64 9.18
C LYS A 15 -3.48 11.89 10.53
N VAL A 16 -3.43 13.15 10.91
CA VAL A 16 -2.90 13.59 12.21
C VAL A 16 -4.01 13.52 13.26
N ARG A 17 -3.76 12.78 14.33
CA ARG A 17 -4.56 12.77 15.57
C ARG A 17 -3.68 13.34 16.67
N SER A 18 -4.27 13.78 17.79
CA SER A 18 -3.58 14.59 18.81
C SER A 18 -2.18 14.10 19.23
N ASN A 19 -1.96 12.78 19.30
CA ASN A 19 -0.66 12.20 19.64
C ASN A 19 -0.27 11.03 18.73
N ASP A 20 -0.93 10.90 17.57
CA ASP A 20 -0.85 9.75 16.70
C ASP A 20 -0.92 10.15 15.23
N TYR A 21 -0.17 9.41 14.41
CA TYR A 21 -0.22 9.55 12.95
C TYR A 21 -0.73 8.24 12.38
N GLU A 22 -1.78 8.35 11.57
CA GLU A 22 -2.31 7.25 10.79
C GLU A 22 -1.86 7.44 9.35
N LEU A 23 -1.24 6.41 8.78
CA LEU A 23 -0.62 6.42 7.47
C LEU A 23 -1.32 5.38 6.60
N ILE A 24 -1.79 5.79 5.42
CA ILE A 24 -2.35 4.90 4.42
C ILE A 24 -1.49 5.00 3.17
N VAL A 25 -0.90 3.87 2.79
CA VAL A 25 -0.17 3.75 1.53
C VAL A 25 -1.11 3.08 0.53
N SER A 26 -1.44 3.79 -0.54
CA SER A 26 -2.21 3.24 -1.66
C SER A 26 -1.29 3.15 -2.86
N SER A 27 -1.22 1.98 -3.48
CA SER A 27 -0.45 1.77 -4.72
C SER A 27 -1.42 1.43 -5.84
N PHE A 28 -1.16 1.98 -7.02
CA PHE A 28 -1.97 1.81 -8.20
C PHE A 28 -1.25 0.88 -9.16
N TRP A 29 -2.01 -0.05 -9.70
CA TRP A 29 -1.49 -1.12 -10.56
C TRP A 29 -2.37 -1.23 -11.79
N LYS A 30 -1.77 -1.66 -12.90
CA LYS A 30 -2.46 -1.88 -14.17
C LYS A 30 -3.57 -2.94 -14.04
N ASP A 31 -3.30 -3.98 -13.26
CA ASP A 31 -4.18 -5.11 -13.01
C ASP A 31 -3.79 -5.79 -11.69
N PHE A 32 -4.66 -6.69 -11.20
CA PHE A 32 -4.42 -7.43 -9.94
C PHE A 32 -3.20 -8.35 -10.03
N GLU A 33 -2.91 -8.91 -11.20
CA GLU A 33 -1.73 -9.75 -11.42
C GLU A 33 -0.44 -8.96 -11.17
N SER A 34 -0.37 -7.73 -11.68
CA SER A 34 0.76 -6.82 -11.43
C SER A 34 0.88 -6.44 -9.95
N ALA A 35 -0.24 -6.34 -9.22
CA ALA A 35 -0.24 -6.02 -7.80
C ALA A 35 0.32 -7.14 -6.91
N GLY A 36 0.35 -8.39 -7.41
CA GLY A 36 0.90 -9.56 -6.72
C GLY A 36 2.41 -9.49 -6.43
N HIS A 37 3.11 -8.45 -6.89
CA HIS A 37 4.52 -8.22 -6.54
C HIS A 37 4.79 -8.01 -5.04
N PHE A 38 3.76 -7.75 -4.24
CA PHE A 38 3.87 -7.68 -2.78
C PHE A 38 3.70 -9.03 -2.07
N GLU A 39 3.35 -10.09 -2.78
CA GLU A 39 3.19 -11.41 -2.20
C GLU A 39 4.50 -11.91 -1.59
N LYS A 40 4.52 -12.03 -0.26
CA LYS A 40 5.51 -12.84 0.48
C LYS A 40 4.85 -14.01 1.23
N GLY A 41 3.54 -14.12 1.12
CA GLY A 41 2.65 -15.02 1.83
C GLY A 41 1.32 -15.09 1.07
N ASP A 42 0.19 -15.03 1.78
CA ASP A 42 -1.10 -14.91 1.12
C ASP A 42 -1.19 -13.55 0.38
N PHE A 43 -2.01 -13.49 -0.68
CA PHE A 43 -2.16 -12.29 -1.53
C PHE A 43 -2.42 -11.01 -0.74
N ASP A 44 -3.20 -11.13 0.33
CA ASP A 44 -3.62 -10.06 1.20
C ASP A 44 -2.68 -9.83 2.39
N ASP A 45 -1.52 -10.49 2.53
CA ASP A 45 -0.63 -10.25 3.67
C ASP A 45 0.06 -8.88 3.61
N ALA A 46 0.03 -8.15 4.73
CA ALA A 46 0.70 -6.86 4.84
C ALA A 46 2.24 -7.01 4.86
N VAL A 47 2.90 -6.33 3.92
CA VAL A 47 4.36 -6.34 3.79
C VAL A 47 5.01 -5.27 4.66
N VAL A 48 4.78 -5.32 5.97
CA VAL A 48 5.43 -4.43 6.93
C VAL A 48 6.71 -5.10 7.44
N ARG A 49 7.88 -4.51 7.17
CA ARG A 49 9.15 -5.07 7.64
C ARG A 49 9.18 -5.17 9.17
N PRO A 50 9.79 -6.21 9.77
CA PRO A 50 9.84 -6.36 11.23
C PRO A 50 10.43 -5.14 11.97
N SER A 51 11.40 -4.46 11.36
CA SER A 51 11.96 -3.22 11.92
C SER A 51 10.93 -2.08 11.98
N THR A 52 10.05 -2.00 10.98
CA THR A 52 8.97 -1.01 10.92
C THR A 52 7.85 -1.36 11.89
N GLN A 53 7.50 -2.64 12.02
CA GLN A 53 6.47 -3.10 12.98
C GLN A 53 6.77 -2.63 14.41
N LYS A 54 8.04 -2.60 14.83
CA LYS A 54 8.46 -2.13 16.16
C LYS A 54 8.23 -0.64 16.41
N LEU A 55 8.05 0.15 15.35
CA LEU A 55 7.84 1.61 15.43
C LEU A 55 6.35 1.98 15.43
N LEU A 56 5.48 1.04 15.03
CA LEU A 56 4.05 1.27 14.89
C LEU A 56 3.34 0.90 16.19
N LYS A 57 2.38 1.73 16.62
CA LYS A 57 1.50 1.36 17.74
C LYS A 57 0.56 0.21 17.37
N SER A 58 0.10 0.19 16.12
CA SER A 58 -0.70 -0.85 15.50
C SER A 58 -0.61 -0.73 13.98
N PHE A 59 -0.92 -1.80 13.26
CA PHE A 59 -1.03 -1.81 11.80
C PHE A 59 -1.93 -2.96 11.37
N ASP A 60 -2.50 -2.86 10.17
CA ASP A 60 -3.30 -3.94 9.60
C ASP A 60 -2.40 -5.08 9.13
N LEU A 61 -2.76 -6.30 9.52
CA LEU A 61 -2.03 -7.50 9.11
C LEU A 61 -2.36 -7.91 7.67
N LYS A 62 -3.44 -7.35 7.12
CA LYS A 62 -3.91 -7.60 5.77
C LYS A 62 -3.97 -6.31 4.94
N VAL A 63 -3.74 -6.44 3.64
CA VAL A 63 -3.87 -5.40 2.61
C VAL A 63 -5.19 -5.63 1.89
N GLU A 64 -5.90 -4.55 1.63
CA GLU A 64 -7.11 -4.58 0.81
C GLU A 64 -6.79 -4.20 -0.63
N TYR A 65 -7.40 -4.93 -1.57
CA TYR A 65 -7.29 -4.65 -3.00
C TYR A 65 -8.66 -4.26 -3.55
N PHE A 66 -8.64 -3.27 -4.42
CA PHE A 66 -9.85 -2.72 -5.02
C PHE A 66 -9.67 -2.57 -6.52
N GLU A 67 -10.72 -2.91 -7.27
CA GLU A 67 -10.82 -2.49 -8.67
C GLU A 67 -11.08 -0.98 -8.70
N THR A 68 -10.21 -0.24 -9.38
CA THR A 68 -10.36 1.21 -9.53
C THR A 68 -11.20 1.52 -10.75
N VAL A 69 -12.47 1.89 -10.53
CA VAL A 69 -13.40 2.27 -11.62
C VAL A 69 -13.10 3.68 -12.14
N VAL A 70 -12.73 4.60 -11.24
CA VAL A 70 -12.34 5.98 -11.56
C VAL A 70 -11.24 6.42 -10.59
N ALA A 71 -10.17 7.00 -11.13
CA ALA A 71 -9.20 7.77 -10.37
C ALA A 71 -9.16 9.20 -10.94
N THR A 72 -9.17 10.21 -10.06
CA THR A 72 -9.00 11.61 -10.47
C THR A 72 -7.68 12.13 -9.92
N GLY A 73 -6.77 12.55 -10.79
CA GLY A 73 -5.38 12.92 -10.45
C GLY A 73 -4.38 12.33 -11.45
N ILE A 74 -3.09 12.66 -11.31
CA ILE A 74 -2.03 12.08 -12.14
C ILE A 74 -1.63 10.73 -11.53
N LEU A 75 -1.76 9.66 -12.31
CA LEU A 75 -1.09 8.38 -12.11
C LEU A 75 0.20 8.48 -12.93
N GLU A 76 1.34 8.79 -12.30
CA GLU A 76 2.65 8.89 -12.98
C GLU A 76 3.36 7.55 -13.12
#